data_AF-A0A7V5LI23-F1
#
_entry.id   AF-A0A7V5LI23-F1
#
_cell.length_a   1.000
_cell.length_b   1.000
_cell.length_c   1.000
_cell.angle_alpha   90.00
_cell.angle_beta   90.00
_cell.angle_gamma   90.00
#
_symmetry.space_group_name_H-M   'P 1'
#
loop_
_entity.id
_entity.type
_entity.pdbx_description
1 polymer ?
#
loop_
_entity_poly.entity_id
_entity_poly.type
_entity_poly.pdbx_seq_one_letter_code
_entity_poly.pdbx_strand_id
1 'polypeptide(L)'
;MKKSWGKILLVLLPIVISLFLLYPTYKASNLEKLKQRYLEEAKKAKNPSDSLAIIEKFDKQYGKELLDAKANRIKLGLDLRGGMYVTLEVDVLKMIEESAQRDAIDDIFQEVLEKTRKDAQTSDE
;
A
#
# COMPACT_ATOMS: atom_id res chain seq x y z
N MET A 1 0.52 31.18 43.19
CA MET A 1 0.32 30.85 41.76
C MET A 1 1.46 30.04 41.12
N LYS A 2 2.72 30.09 41.61
CA LYS A 2 3.83 29.26 41.06
C LYS A 2 3.69 27.73 41.27
N LYS A 3 2.95 27.28 42.30
CA LYS A 3 2.81 25.84 42.66
C LYS A 3 1.94 25.02 41.70
N SER A 4 0.99 25.65 41.01
CA SER A 4 0.12 24.97 40.03
C SER A 4 0.67 25.01 38.60
N TRP A 5 1.62 25.90 38.32
CA TRP A 5 2.15 26.09 36.96
C TRP A 5 2.87 24.84 36.45
N GLY A 6 3.61 24.13 37.31
CA GLY A 6 4.22 22.85 36.96
C GLY A 6 3.19 21.76 36.63
N LYS A 7 2.05 21.74 37.34
CA LYS A 7 0.95 20.79 37.06
C LYS A 7 0.24 21.12 35.74
N ILE A 8 0.03 22.41 35.47
CA ILE A 8 -0.55 22.88 34.22
C ILE A 8 0.37 22.53 33.05
N LEU A 9 1.69 22.78 33.19
CA LEU A 9 2.67 22.44 32.17
C LEU A 9 2.68 20.92 31.89
N LEU A 10 2.60 20.09 32.93
CA LEU A 10 2.59 18.63 32.80
C LEU A 10 1.40 18.11 31.98
N VAL A 11 0.25 18.79 32.04
CA VAL A 11 -0.94 18.44 31.24
C VAL A 11 -0.92 19.10 29.87
N LEU A 12 -0.53 20.36 29.78
CA LEU A 12 -0.65 21.16 28.56
C LEU A 12 0.44 20.79 27.53
N LEU A 13 1.64 20.45 28.00
CA LEU A 13 2.75 20.04 27.13
C LEU A 13 2.43 18.80 26.28
N PRO A 14 1.97 17.65 26.83
CA PRO A 14 1.64 16.47 26.02
C PRO A 14 0.48 16.72 25.07
N ILE A 15 -0.48 17.58 25.42
CA ILE A 15 -1.56 17.98 24.51
C ILE A 15 -0.99 18.73 23.31
N VAL A 16 -0.14 19.73 23.54
CA VAL A 16 0.48 20.51 22.46
C VAL A 16 1.35 19.61 21.57
N ILE A 17 2.15 18.72 22.17
CA ILE A 17 2.95 17.74 21.43
C ILE A 17 2.05 16.82 20.59
N SER A 18 0.95 16.32 21.16
CA SER A 18 0.03 15.44 20.44
C SER A 18 -0.61 16.13 19.24
N LEU A 19 -1.03 17.39 19.41
CA LEU A 19 -1.57 18.19 18.30
C LEU A 19 -0.52 18.44 17.22
N PHE A 20 0.72 18.74 17.61
CA PHE A 20 1.84 18.91 16.68
C PHE A 20 2.13 17.63 15.88
N LEU A 21 2.18 16.47 16.55
CA LEU A 21 2.38 15.17 15.88
C LEU A 21 1.19 14.78 14.98
N LEU A 22 -0.03 15.21 15.31
CA LEU A 22 -1.22 14.91 14.51
C LEU A 22 -1.36 15.80 13.28
N TYR A 23 -0.81 17.02 13.32
CA TYR A 23 -0.87 18.01 12.23
C TYR A 23 -0.50 17.45 10.83
N PRO A 24 0.61 16.72 10.62
CA PRO A 24 0.93 16.16 9.30
C PRO A 24 -0.14 15.20 8.79
N THR A 25 -0.83 14.46 9.68
CA THR A 25 -1.93 13.56 9.33
C THR A 25 -3.13 14.33 8.79
N TYR A 26 -3.52 15.41 9.46
CA TYR A 26 -4.60 16.29 9.00
C TYR A 26 -4.25 16.94 7.65
N LYS A 27 -3.03 17.46 7.53
CA LYS A 27 -2.52 18.08 6.31
C LYS A 27 -2.51 17.11 5.13
N ALA A 28 -2.02 15.88 5.32
CA ALA A 28 -2.03 14.84 4.29
C ALA A 28 -3.45 14.51 3.83
N SER A 29 -4.41 14.37 4.76
CA SER A 29 -5.81 14.09 4.43
C SER A 29 -6.44 15.19 3.57
N ASN A 30 -6.19 16.46 3.90
CA ASN A 30 -6.70 17.59 3.12
C ASN A 30 -6.09 17.65 1.71
N LEU A 31 -4.77 17.45 1.60
CA LEU A 31 -4.09 17.45 0.30
C LEU A 31 -4.48 16.24 -0.57
N GLU A 32 -4.78 15.08 0.04
CA GLU A 32 -5.33 13.93 -0.69
C GLU A 32 -6.73 14.21 -1.25
N LYS A 33 -7.62 14.83 -0.46
CA LYS A 33 -8.94 15.28 -0.94
C LYS A 33 -8.81 16.31 -2.05
N LEU A 34 -7.85 17.23 -1.94
CA LEU A 34 -7.56 18.19 -2.99
C LEU A 34 -7.08 17.47 -4.26
N LYS A 35 -6.13 16.53 -4.15
CA LYS A 35 -5.65 15.71 -5.26
C LYS A 35 -6.81 14.98 -5.95
N GLN A 36 -7.74 14.39 -5.20
CA GLN A 36 -8.90 13.71 -5.76
C GLN A 36 -9.75 14.65 -6.61
N ARG A 37 -9.98 15.89 -6.18
CA ARG A 37 -10.72 16.89 -6.99
C ARG A 37 -10.01 17.20 -8.30
N TYR A 38 -8.69 17.39 -8.26
CA TYR A 38 -7.89 17.60 -9.48
C TYR A 38 -7.93 16.39 -10.42
N LEU A 39 -7.91 15.16 -9.88
CA LEU A 39 -8.04 13.94 -10.67
C LEU A 39 -9.44 13.81 -11.30
N GLU A 40 -10.50 14.18 -10.58
CA GLU A 40 -11.86 14.20 -11.12
C GLU A 40 -12.03 15.25 -12.22
N GLU A 41 -11.42 16.42 -12.06
CA GLU A 41 -11.38 17.46 -13.08
C GLU A 41 -10.61 17.00 -14.32
N ALA A 42 -9.44 16.38 -14.11
CA ALA A 42 -8.63 15.80 -15.18
C ALA A 42 -9.39 14.70 -15.94
N LYS A 43 -10.22 13.89 -15.27
CA LYS A 43 -11.08 12.87 -15.93
C LYS A 43 -12.19 13.50 -16.79
N LYS A 44 -12.64 14.71 -16.46
CA LYS A 44 -13.67 15.44 -17.22
C LYS A 44 -13.08 16.25 -18.38
N ALA A 45 -11.75 16.32 -18.49
CA ALA A 45 -11.09 17.02 -19.58
C ALA A 45 -11.42 16.37 -20.93
N LYS A 46 -11.63 17.20 -21.95
CA LYS A 46 -11.98 16.74 -23.31
C LYS A 46 -10.81 16.06 -24.02
N ASN A 47 -9.59 16.45 -23.68
CA ASN A 47 -8.36 16.00 -24.32
C ASN A 47 -7.37 15.42 -23.29
N PRO A 48 -6.55 14.41 -23.68
CA PRO A 48 -5.51 13.85 -22.82
C PRO A 48 -4.47 14.89 -22.36
N SER A 49 -4.08 15.83 -23.22
CA SER A 49 -3.09 16.87 -22.87
C SER A 49 -3.59 17.80 -21.76
N ASP A 50 -4.88 18.17 -21.79
CA ASP A 50 -5.49 19.04 -20.78
C ASP A 50 -5.60 18.30 -19.43
N SER A 51 -5.94 17.00 -19.49
CA SER A 51 -5.96 16.12 -18.32
C SER A 51 -4.59 16.07 -17.63
N LEU A 52 -3.52 15.89 -18.40
CA LEU A 52 -2.15 15.85 -17.89
C LEU A 52 -1.72 17.20 -17.30
N ALA A 53 -2.05 18.32 -17.96
CA ALA A 53 -1.72 19.65 -17.47
C ALA A 53 -2.35 19.95 -16.11
N ILE A 54 -3.59 19.49 -15.87
CA ILE A 54 -4.29 19.64 -14.58
C ILE A 54 -3.56 18.85 -13.47
N ILE A 55 -3.14 17.62 -13.76
CA ILE A 55 -2.40 16.77 -12.80
C ILE A 55 -1.02 17.38 -12.51
N GLU A 56 -0.31 17.81 -13.55
CA GLU A 56 1.01 18.42 -13.41
C GLU A 56 0.97 19.72 -12.60
N LYS A 57 -0.09 20.52 -12.75
CA LYS A 57 -0.31 21.72 -11.94
C LYS A 57 -0.44 21.37 -10.45
N PHE A 58 -1.18 20.32 -10.11
CA PHE A 58 -1.27 19.84 -8.73
C PHE A 58 0.10 19.39 -8.21
N ASP A 59 0.81 18.56 -8.97
CA ASP A 59 2.09 18.00 -8.53
C ASP A 59 3.16 19.10 -8.34
N LYS A 60 3.19 20.11 -9.21
CA LYS A 60 4.09 21.28 -9.05
C LYS A 60 3.76 22.10 -7.81
N GLN A 61 2.49 22.33 -7.53
CA GLN A 61 2.06 23.24 -6.46
C GLN A 61 2.02 22.57 -5.08
N TYR A 62 1.59 21.30 -5.02
CA TYR A 62 1.31 20.58 -3.77
C TYR A 62 2.01 19.24 -3.65
N GLY A 63 2.67 18.74 -4.70
CA GLY A 63 3.26 17.39 -4.72
C GLY A 63 4.30 17.19 -3.63
N LYS A 64 5.25 18.12 -3.49
CA LYS A 64 6.28 18.06 -2.44
C LYS A 64 5.67 18.10 -1.03
N GLU A 65 4.69 18.97 -0.83
CA GLU A 65 4.01 19.16 0.44
C GLU A 65 3.17 17.93 0.83
N LEU A 66 2.51 17.31 -0.15
CA LEU A 66 1.77 16.07 0.03
C LEU A 66 2.70 14.91 0.38
N LEU A 67 3.85 14.80 -0.29
CA LEU A 67 4.83 13.74 -0.02
C LEU A 67 5.40 13.87 1.40
N ASP A 68 5.77 15.08 1.81
CA ASP A 68 6.28 15.35 3.16
C ASP A 68 5.23 15.05 4.24
N ALA A 69 3.99 15.52 4.05
CA ALA A 69 2.90 15.24 4.98
C ALA A 69 2.57 13.73 5.03
N LYS A 70 2.69 13.00 3.91
CA LYS A 70 2.51 11.54 3.85
C LYS A 70 3.62 10.75 4.53
N ALA A 71 4.85 11.25 4.51
CA ALA A 71 5.96 10.61 5.21
C ALA A 71 5.80 10.73 6.73
N ASN A 72 5.28 11.88 7.20
CA ASN A 72 5.19 12.23 8.62
C ASN A 72 3.82 11.96 9.26
N ARG A 73 2.83 11.46 8.51
CA ARG A 73 1.50 11.10 9.07
C ARG A 73 1.51 9.77 9.81
N ILE A 74 0.45 9.54 10.58
CA ILE A 74 0.14 8.21 11.12
C ILE A 74 -0.05 7.22 9.97
N LYS A 75 0.72 6.12 10.00
CA LYS A 75 0.65 5.07 8.98
C LYS A 75 -0.58 4.22 9.23
N LEU A 76 -1.45 4.18 8.23
CA LEU A 76 -2.61 3.32 8.21
C LEU A 76 -2.23 1.94 7.65
N GLY A 77 -2.76 0.88 8.27
CA GLY A 77 -2.64 -0.49 7.77
C GLY A 77 -3.41 -0.70 6.46
N LEU A 78 -3.25 -1.89 5.90
CA LEU A 78 -3.95 -2.29 4.67
C LEU A 78 -5.47 -2.31 4.86
N ASP A 79 -5.92 -2.71 6.05
CA ASP A 79 -7.30 -2.71 6.50
C ASP A 79 -7.96 -1.32 6.40
N LEU A 80 -7.22 -0.27 6.76
CA LEU A 80 -7.73 1.11 6.77
C LEU A 80 -7.48 1.86 5.46
N ARG A 81 -6.42 1.52 4.71
CA ARG A 81 -6.12 2.17 3.42
C ARG A 81 -6.81 1.52 2.24
N GLY A 82 -7.20 0.26 2.38
CA GLY A 82 -7.52 -0.60 1.26
C GLY A 82 -6.27 -1.00 0.47
N GLY A 83 -6.33 -2.17 -0.15
CA GLY A 83 -5.30 -2.73 -1.00
C GLY A 83 -5.40 -4.26 -1.00
N MET A 84 -4.38 -4.93 -1.55
CA MET A 84 -4.36 -6.37 -1.70
C MET A 84 -3.09 -6.94 -1.07
N TYR A 85 -3.26 -7.92 -0.18
CA TYR A 85 -2.16 -8.76 0.31
C TYR A 85 -2.17 -10.03 -0.53
N VAL A 86 -1.11 -10.25 -1.31
CA VAL A 86 -0.97 -11.43 -2.18
C VAL A 86 0.18 -12.27 -1.65
N THR A 87 -0.13 -13.52 -1.30
CA THR A 87 0.87 -14.55 -1.09
C THR A 87 1.00 -15.33 -2.39
N LEU A 88 2.23 -15.45 -2.90
CA LEU A 88 2.53 -16.31 -4.03
C LEU A 88 3.18 -17.57 -3.48
N GLU A 89 2.55 -18.71 -3.73
CA GLU A 89 3.09 -20.02 -3.38
C GLU A 89 3.58 -20.71 -4.65
N VAL A 90 4.66 -21.49 -4.51
CA VAL A 90 5.21 -22.27 -5.61
C VAL A 90 4.46 -23.59 -5.69
N ASP A 91 3.84 -23.85 -6.84
CA ASP A 91 3.41 -25.20 -7.18
C ASP A 91 4.65 -26.04 -7.47
N VAL A 92 5.08 -26.82 -6.48
CA VAL A 92 6.32 -27.63 -6.55
C VAL A 92 6.25 -28.66 -7.67
N LEU A 93 5.08 -29.28 -7.90
CA LEU A 93 4.90 -30.28 -8.94
C LEU A 93 5.04 -29.65 -10.32
N LYS A 94 4.40 -28.49 -10.51
CA LYS A 94 4.52 -27.73 -11.75
C LYS A 94 5.94 -27.20 -11.97
N MET A 95 6.63 -26.76 -10.90
CA MET A 95 8.03 -26.34 -10.98
C MET A 95 8.94 -27.49 -11.43
N ILE A 96 8.75 -28.71 -10.90
CA ILE A 96 9.51 -29.90 -11.29
C ILE A 96 9.24 -30.25 -12.77
N GLU A 97 7.98 -30.22 -13.18
CA GLU A 97 7.57 -30.45 -14.58
C GLU A 97 8.21 -29.45 -15.55
N GLU A 98 8.15 -28.15 -15.23
CA GLU A 98 8.72 -27.08 -16.06
C GLU A 98 10.26 -27.03 -16.04
N SER A 99 10.89 -27.53 -14.99
CA SER A 99 12.35 -27.58 -14.85
C SER A 99 12.99 -28.82 -15.47
N ALA A 100 12.21 -29.85 -15.79
CA ALA A 100 12.71 -31.08 -16.38
C ALA A 100 13.22 -30.85 -17.81
N GLN A 101 14.35 -31.49 -18.14
CA GLN A 101 14.82 -31.53 -19.53
C GLN A 101 13.86 -32.38 -20.36
N ARG A 102 13.61 -31.99 -21.62
CA ARG A 102 12.66 -32.70 -22.50
C ARG A 102 12.97 -34.19 -22.65
N ASP A 103 14.25 -34.54 -22.65
CA ASP A 103 14.72 -35.92 -22.80
C ASP A 103 14.60 -36.75 -21.51
N ALA A 104 14.29 -36.10 -20.38
CA ALA A 104 14.10 -36.72 -19.07
C ALA A 104 12.62 -36.87 -18.68
N ILE A 105 11.69 -36.41 -19.54
CA ILE A 105 10.25 -36.62 -19.36
C ILE A 105 9.91 -37.96 -20.00
N ASP A 106 9.91 -39.02 -19.20
CA ASP A 106 9.49 -40.37 -19.59
C ASP A 106 8.15 -40.75 -18.96
N ASP A 107 7.65 -41.94 -19.32
CA ASP A 107 6.36 -42.44 -18.83
C ASP A 107 6.36 -42.61 -17.30
N ILE A 108 7.50 -42.99 -16.71
CA ILE A 108 7.67 -43.15 -15.26
C ILE A 108 7.60 -41.79 -14.57
N PHE A 109 8.25 -40.77 -15.12
CA PHE A 109 8.22 -39.41 -14.61
C PHE A 109 6.78 -38.89 -14.56
N GLN A 110 6.01 -39.05 -15.65
CA GLN A 110 4.61 -38.63 -15.67
C GLN A 110 3.74 -39.42 -14.69
N GLU A 111 3.93 -40.74 -14.59
CA GLU A 111 3.20 -41.59 -13.65
C GLU A 111 3.44 -41.18 -12.19
N VAL A 112 4.70 -40.95 -11.82
CA VAL A 112 5.07 -40.50 -10.47
C VAL A 112 4.47 -39.12 -10.18
N LEU A 113 4.56 -38.18 -11.13
CA LEU A 113 4.04 -36.83 -10.95
C LEU A 113 2.51 -36.82 -10.78
N GLU A 114 1.79 -37.64 -11.55
CA GLU A 114 0.33 -37.80 -11.40
C GLU A 114 -0.05 -38.47 -10.09
N LYS A 115 0.69 -39.50 -9.67
CA LYS A 115 0.42 -40.20 -8.40
C LYS A 115 0.64 -39.26 -7.22
N THR A 116 1.76 -38.55 -7.20
CA THR A 116 2.05 -37.55 -6.16
C THR A 116 1.02 -36.41 -6.18
N ARG A 117 0.52 -35.98 -7.35
CA ARG A 117 -0.57 -34.99 -7.45
C ARG A 117 -1.86 -35.49 -6.82
N LYS A 118 -2.21 -36.77 -7.00
CA LYS A 118 -3.40 -37.39 -6.38
C LYS A 118 -3.24 -37.56 -4.88
N ASP A 119 -2.07 -37.99 -4.43
CA ASP A 119 -1.77 -38.18 -3.01
C ASP A 119 -1.74 -36.83 -2.25
N ALA A 120 -1.24 -35.76 -2.89
CA ALA A 120 -1.25 -34.41 -2.32
C ALA A 120 -2.64 -33.78 -2.21
N GLN A 121 -3.64 -34.28 -2.95
CA GLN A 121 -5.03 -33.80 -2.86
C GLN A 121 -5.82 -34.45 -1.73
N THR A 122 -5.37 -35.61 -1.25
CA THR A 122 -6.04 -36.39 -0.19
C THR A 122 -5.33 -36.31 1.16
N SER A 123 -4.11 -35.78 1.18
CA SER A 123 -3.37 -35.46 2.39
C SER A 123 -3.69 -34.02 2.81
N ASP A 124 -4.36 -33.82 3.94
CA ASP A 124 -4.66 -32.50 4.54
C ASP A 124 -3.39 -31.86 5.17
N GLU A 125 -2.32 -31.70 4.39
CA GLU A 125 -1.21 -30.77 4.65
C GLU A 125 -0.89 -29.95 3.41
#